data_AF-A0A419T0A1-F1
#
_entry.id   AF-A0A419T0A1-F1
#
_cell.length_a   1.000
_cell.length_b   1.000
_cell.length_c   1.000
_cell.angle_alpha   90.00
_cell.angle_beta   90.00
_cell.angle_gamma   90.00
#
_symmetry.space_group_name_H-M   'P 1'
#
loop_
_entity.id
_entity.type
_entity.pdbx_description
1 polymer ?
#
loop_
_entity_poly.entity_id
_entity_poly.type
_entity_poly.pdbx_seq_one_letter_code
_entity_poly.pdbx_strand_id
1 'polypeptide(L)'
;MSNIKVLFASAEAVPFIKTGGLADVTYSLPKALRKLGIDVRVILPKYSQIPEEFKEEMVTITDFPIEFKGQQEDCEILYLEYDEVPYYFVGNGYHFEQNSPYQVKGGSIYEFKDSEKFAFFNKAILETIRYIDFKPDIIHSNDWHTGMISVLLNQLYCHEKDYSNIKTIFTIHNLQYQGIFPKEILKGLFGLEIENIDIEKLEFYGDINFMKAGINYSDIVTTVSKTYSKEIQTPEYGEKLDGLLRKIGDRLYGILNGIDYDMYNPETDKDIYVQYSVDSIDKKLENKLKLQKELGLPERKDVPVISLISRLVNMKGIDILIKVLNEILSLDIQFVILGTGEPFYESILKEYEYKYPEKLSVNILFDNKLAKKIYAGSDIFLMPSLFEPCGLGQMIALRYGTLPIVRKTGGLNDTVKLYNVFTDEGNGFSFTNYDAYDMLYTIKRAVKFYNDKKVWNKLVKRAMERDYSWKNSAKEYEKVYKTIYN
;
A
#
# COMPACT_ATOMS: atom_id res chain seq x y z
N MET A 1 22.83 17.93 16.69
CA MET A 1 22.98 16.50 16.34
C MET A 1 22.80 16.40 14.84
N SER A 2 23.64 15.64 14.15
CA SER A 2 23.45 15.38 12.71
C SER A 2 22.06 14.79 12.49
N ASN A 3 21.38 15.29 11.47
CA ASN A 3 20.09 14.78 11.06
C ASN A 3 20.31 13.43 10.35
N ILE A 4 19.58 12.38 10.71
CA ILE A 4 19.64 11.10 9.99
C ILE A 4 19.20 11.36 8.55
N LYS A 5 20.03 10.97 7.58
CA LYS A 5 19.74 11.09 6.14
C LYS A 5 19.24 9.75 5.60
N VAL A 6 18.05 9.75 5.01
CA VAL A 6 17.43 8.54 4.47
C VAL A 6 17.15 8.71 2.98
N LEU A 7 17.72 7.83 2.16
CA LEU A 7 17.31 7.68 0.76
C LEU A 7 16.21 6.62 0.68
N PHE A 8 14.98 7.06 0.45
CA PHE A 8 13.80 6.20 0.37
C PHE A 8 13.60 5.74 -1.08
N ALA A 9 13.93 4.48 -1.35
CA ALA A 9 13.86 3.90 -2.69
C ALA A 9 12.53 3.17 -2.89
N SER A 10 11.83 3.49 -3.97
CA SER A 10 10.54 2.87 -4.28
C SER A 10 10.27 2.86 -5.78
N ALA A 11 9.40 1.95 -6.23
CA ALA A 11 8.92 1.92 -7.61
C ALA A 11 7.73 2.85 -7.83
N GLU A 12 7.05 3.33 -6.78
CA GLU A 12 5.87 4.18 -6.96
C GLU A 12 5.67 5.19 -5.83
N ALA A 13 5.12 6.35 -6.18
CA ALA A 13 4.72 7.42 -5.26
C ALA A 13 3.65 8.30 -5.89
N VAL A 14 2.59 8.61 -5.14
CA VAL A 14 1.63 9.66 -5.51
C VAL A 14 2.33 11.04 -5.37
N PRO A 15 2.06 12.02 -6.24
CA PRO A 15 1.14 12.01 -7.39
C PRO A 15 1.75 11.49 -8.70
N PHE A 16 3.03 11.14 -8.72
CA PHE A 16 3.78 10.83 -9.94
C PHE A 16 3.34 9.53 -10.62
N ILE A 17 3.24 8.46 -9.83
CA ILE A 17 2.83 7.14 -10.34
C ILE A 17 2.17 6.32 -9.23
N LYS A 18 1.02 5.71 -9.53
CA LYS A 18 0.27 4.89 -8.58
C LYS A 18 -0.25 3.62 -9.23
N THR A 19 0.10 2.48 -8.65
CA THR A 19 -0.51 1.18 -9.01
C THR A 19 -1.13 0.49 -7.80
N GLY A 20 -0.59 0.73 -6.59
CA GLY A 20 -1.08 0.14 -5.36
C GLY A 20 -1.01 1.09 -4.17
N GLY A 21 -1.05 0.50 -2.98
CA GLY A 21 -0.95 1.23 -1.71
C GLY A 21 0.48 1.64 -1.35
N LEU A 22 1.50 1.06 -1.99
CA LEU A 22 2.90 1.46 -1.80
C LEU A 22 3.07 2.94 -2.21
N ALA A 23 2.43 3.38 -3.29
CA ALA A 23 2.49 4.77 -3.74
C ALA A 23 2.00 5.77 -2.68
N ASP A 24 0.95 5.42 -1.93
CA ASP A 24 0.42 6.27 -0.85
C ASP A 24 1.41 6.33 0.33
N VAL A 25 2.10 5.22 0.63
CA VAL A 25 3.13 5.17 1.68
C VAL A 25 4.37 5.98 1.30
N THR A 26 4.89 5.79 0.09
CA THR A 26 6.08 6.50 -0.41
C THR A 26 5.87 8.02 -0.48
N TYR A 27 4.64 8.49 -0.65
CA TYR A 27 4.32 9.90 -0.58
C TYR A 27 4.24 10.40 0.88
N SER A 28 3.46 9.71 1.70
CA SER A 28 3.02 10.23 3.00
C SER A 28 4.04 10.01 4.13
N LEU A 29 4.73 8.87 4.14
CA LEU A 29 5.69 8.53 5.20
C LEU A 29 6.93 9.43 5.17
N PRO A 30 7.59 9.71 4.01
CA PRO A 30 8.69 10.66 3.95
C PRO A 30 8.33 12.05 4.49
N LYS A 31 7.17 12.59 4.13
CA LYS A 31 6.64 13.86 4.66
C LYS A 31 6.52 13.83 6.19
N ALA A 32 5.98 12.75 6.74
CA ALA A 32 5.85 12.59 8.19
C ALA A 32 7.20 12.44 8.92
N LEU A 33 8.17 11.75 8.31
CA LEU A 33 9.53 11.61 8.86
C LEU A 33 10.29 12.93 8.84
N ARG A 34 10.14 13.75 7.78
CA ARG A 34 10.72 15.10 7.71
C ARG A 34 10.19 16.02 8.80
N LYS A 35 8.90 15.91 9.13
CA LYS A 35 8.30 16.61 10.29
C LYS A 35 8.90 16.19 11.64
N LEU A 36 9.55 15.02 11.73
CA LEU A 36 10.29 14.57 12.91
C LEU A 36 11.78 14.98 12.87
N GLY A 37 12.19 15.72 11.84
CA GLY A 37 13.55 16.18 11.63
C GLY A 37 14.31 15.34 10.61
N ILE A 38 14.01 14.06 10.39
CA ILE A 38 14.82 13.18 9.51
C ILE A 38 14.91 13.76 8.08
N ASP A 39 16.11 13.88 7.52
CA ASP A 39 16.31 14.32 6.13
C ASP A 39 16.04 13.16 5.17
N VAL A 40 14.75 12.95 4.88
CA VAL A 40 14.30 11.95 3.92
C VAL A 40 14.23 12.55 2.52
N ARG A 41 14.80 11.86 1.55
CA ARG A 41 14.63 12.12 0.10
C ARG A 41 14.15 10.84 -0.57
N VAL A 42 13.31 10.95 -1.59
CA VAL A 42 12.74 9.80 -2.28
C VAL A 42 13.40 9.64 -3.63
N ILE A 43 13.71 8.41 -4.05
CA ILE A 43 14.20 8.12 -5.41
C ILE A 43 13.26 7.15 -6.12
N LEU A 44 12.85 7.53 -7.33
CA LEU A 44 11.86 6.84 -8.16
C LEU A 44 12.38 6.65 -9.59
N PRO A 45 11.83 5.71 -10.36
CA PRO A 45 12.02 5.70 -11.80
C PRO A 45 11.25 6.87 -12.47
N LYS A 46 11.85 7.48 -13.50
CA LYS A 46 11.20 8.50 -14.34
C LYS A 46 10.33 7.82 -15.40
N TYR A 47 9.18 7.28 -14.99
CA TYR A 47 8.27 6.63 -15.95
C TYR A 47 7.71 7.64 -16.97
N SER A 48 7.50 7.20 -18.21
CA SER A 48 6.83 7.99 -19.25
C SER A 48 5.41 8.42 -18.86
N GLN A 49 4.76 7.67 -17.97
CA GLN A 49 3.41 7.93 -17.47
C GLN A 49 3.30 9.01 -16.39
N ILE A 50 4.43 9.51 -15.86
CA ILE A 50 4.39 10.65 -14.95
C ILE A 50 3.67 11.81 -15.66
N PRO A 51 2.69 12.48 -15.04
CA PRO A 51 1.98 13.59 -15.66
C PRO A 51 2.94 14.70 -16.13
N GLU A 52 2.64 15.30 -17.28
CA GLU A 52 3.56 16.24 -17.94
C GLU A 52 3.86 17.48 -17.07
N GLU A 53 2.87 17.96 -16.31
CA GLU A 53 3.03 19.03 -15.33
C GLU A 53 4.18 18.80 -14.35
N PHE A 54 4.40 17.56 -13.90
CA PHE A 54 5.52 17.25 -13.02
C PHE A 54 6.82 17.12 -13.78
N LYS A 55 6.80 16.62 -15.03
CA LYS A 55 8.01 16.51 -15.85
C LYS A 55 8.56 17.89 -16.25
N GLU A 56 7.67 18.85 -16.53
CA GLU A 56 8.06 20.22 -16.86
C GLU A 56 8.70 20.95 -15.66
N GLU A 57 8.31 20.60 -14.42
CA GLU A 57 8.88 21.15 -13.19
C GLU A 57 10.19 20.46 -12.75
N MET A 58 10.51 19.28 -13.30
CA MET A 58 11.73 18.55 -12.96
C MET A 58 12.99 19.29 -13.46
N VAL A 59 14.00 19.38 -12.61
CA VAL A 59 15.31 19.92 -12.94
C VAL A 59 16.31 18.79 -13.13
N THR A 60 16.90 18.68 -14.31
CA THR A 60 18.02 17.74 -14.53
C THR A 60 19.21 18.16 -13.67
N ILE A 61 19.66 17.25 -12.80
CA ILE A 61 20.85 17.45 -11.95
C ILE A 61 22.10 17.15 -12.76
N THR A 62 22.14 15.98 -13.41
CA THR A 62 23.24 15.55 -14.27
C THR A 62 22.86 14.27 -15.01
N ASP A 63 23.64 13.97 -16.04
CA ASP A 63 23.71 12.67 -16.72
C ASP A 63 25.06 12.00 -16.41
N PHE A 64 25.07 10.67 -16.38
CA PHE A 64 26.29 9.87 -16.20
C PHE A 64 26.14 8.46 -16.79
N PRO A 65 27.24 7.84 -17.20
CA PRO A 65 27.22 6.47 -17.70
C PRO A 65 27.16 5.45 -16.55
N ILE A 66 26.39 4.39 -16.75
CA ILE A 66 26.34 3.22 -15.88
C ILE A 66 26.79 2.00 -16.67
N GLU A 67 27.74 1.24 -16.12
CA GLU A 67 28.05 -0.08 -16.66
C GLU A 67 26.88 -1.04 -16.40
N PHE A 68 26.13 -1.42 -17.42
CA PHE A 68 25.00 -2.35 -17.31
C PHE A 68 25.09 -3.37 -18.44
N LYS A 69 24.95 -4.66 -18.12
CA LYS A 69 25.10 -5.77 -19.09
C LYS A 69 26.42 -5.77 -19.89
N GLY A 70 27.50 -5.29 -19.28
CA GLY A 70 28.81 -5.16 -19.95
C GLY A 70 28.86 -4.05 -21.01
N GLN A 71 27.89 -3.13 -21.02
CA GLN A 71 27.85 -1.94 -21.86
C GLN A 71 27.74 -0.69 -20.99
N GLN A 72 28.07 0.47 -21.54
CA GLN A 72 27.78 1.75 -20.89
C GLN A 72 26.41 2.21 -21.35
N GLU A 73 25.49 2.39 -20.42
CA GLU A 73 24.17 2.96 -20.67
C GLU A 73 24.04 4.32 -19.98
N ASP A 74 23.36 5.27 -20.62
CA ASP A 74 23.15 6.60 -20.06
C ASP A 74 22.09 6.58 -18.95
N CYS A 75 22.37 7.29 -17.87
CA CYS A 75 21.45 7.54 -16.77
C CYS A 75 21.31 9.04 -16.53
N GLU A 76 20.08 9.55 -16.55
CA GLU A 76 19.75 10.92 -16.19
C GLU A 76 19.21 10.94 -14.76
N ILE A 77 19.63 11.89 -13.93
CA ILE A 77 19.01 12.15 -12.63
C ILE A 77 18.35 13.51 -12.64
N LEU A 78 17.04 13.50 -12.40
CA LEU A 78 16.24 14.72 -12.24
C LEU A 78 15.80 14.90 -10.80
N TYR A 79 15.45 16.13 -10.47
CA TYR A 79 15.04 16.57 -9.15
C TYR A 79 13.72 17.33 -9.20
N LEU A 80 12.86 17.08 -8.23
CA LEU A 80 11.69 17.89 -7.95
C LEU A 80 11.50 18.00 -6.44
N GLU A 81 11.25 19.20 -5.94
CA GLU A 81 10.75 19.37 -4.57
C GLU A 81 9.22 19.44 -4.61
N TYR A 82 8.57 18.49 -3.96
CA TYR A 82 7.11 18.40 -3.94
C TYR A 82 6.62 18.16 -2.51
N ASP A 83 5.69 18.99 -2.03
CA ASP A 83 5.17 18.95 -0.66
C ASP A 83 6.25 18.85 0.43
N GLU A 84 7.28 19.69 0.31
CA GLU A 84 8.43 19.78 1.23
C GLU A 84 9.32 18.52 1.25
N VAL A 85 9.12 17.57 0.33
CA VAL A 85 9.91 16.35 0.17
C VAL A 85 10.74 16.45 -1.12
N PRO A 86 12.07 16.26 -1.04
CA PRO A 86 12.91 16.15 -2.22
C PRO A 86 12.74 14.79 -2.92
N TYR A 87 12.45 14.81 -4.22
CA TYR A 87 12.35 13.64 -5.09
C TYR A 87 13.46 13.64 -6.13
N TYR A 88 14.09 12.47 -6.31
CA TYR A 88 14.98 12.15 -7.40
C TYR A 88 14.30 11.19 -8.38
N PHE A 89 14.49 11.42 -9.67
CA PHE A 89 13.96 10.56 -10.72
C PHE A 89 15.09 10.00 -11.56
N VAL A 90 15.16 8.68 -11.64
CA VAL A 90 16.11 7.94 -12.48
C VAL A 90 15.53 7.83 -13.88
N GLY A 91 16.10 8.60 -14.82
CA GLY A 91 15.77 8.58 -16.23
C GLY A 91 16.69 7.67 -17.04
N ASN A 92 16.10 6.97 -18.00
CA ASN A 92 16.79 6.23 -19.04
C ASN A 92 15.81 6.04 -20.21
N GLY A 93 16.27 6.32 -21.43
CA GLY A 93 15.45 6.29 -22.65
C GLY A 93 15.02 4.90 -23.14
N TYR A 94 15.23 3.85 -22.34
CA TYR A 94 14.82 2.48 -22.68
C TYR A 94 14.02 1.83 -21.54
N HIS A 95 14.55 1.82 -20.32
CA HIS A 95 13.99 1.04 -19.20
C HIS A 95 12.66 1.60 -18.69
N PHE A 96 12.44 2.92 -18.78
CA PHE A 96 11.30 3.61 -18.16
C PHE A 96 10.30 4.23 -19.16
N GLU A 97 10.50 4.01 -20.45
CA GLU A 97 9.63 4.58 -21.50
C GLU A 97 8.31 3.81 -21.73
N GLN A 98 8.20 2.57 -21.23
CA GLN A 98 7.06 1.71 -21.51
C GLN A 98 5.76 2.21 -20.84
N ASN A 99 4.61 2.05 -21.53
CA ASN A 99 3.28 2.56 -21.14
C ASN A 99 2.67 1.98 -19.84
N SER A 100 3.40 1.17 -19.06
CA SER A 100 2.91 0.66 -17.77
C SER A 100 4.09 0.48 -16.80
N PRO A 101 3.94 0.81 -15.49
CA PRO A 101 5.04 0.67 -14.53
C PRO A 101 5.39 -0.81 -14.33
N TYR A 102 4.36 -1.66 -14.40
CA TYR A 102 4.43 -3.12 -14.37
C TYR A 102 3.78 -3.72 -15.61
N GLN A 103 4.33 -4.81 -16.12
CA GLN A 103 3.66 -5.58 -17.17
C GLN A 103 2.88 -6.71 -16.51
N VAL A 104 1.57 -6.53 -16.28
CA VAL A 104 0.77 -7.47 -15.46
C VAL A 104 0.19 -8.65 -16.26
N LYS A 105 0.15 -9.80 -15.56
CA LYS A 105 -0.58 -11.08 -15.74
C LYS A 105 0.07 -12.15 -16.62
N GLY A 106 0.62 -13.16 -15.94
CA GLY A 106 0.90 -14.49 -16.49
C GLY A 106 2.33 -14.65 -16.97
N GLY A 107 3.20 -15.14 -16.09
CA GLY A 107 4.60 -15.38 -16.38
C GLY A 107 4.82 -16.21 -17.64
N SER A 108 5.47 -15.60 -18.63
CA SER A 108 6.11 -16.35 -19.72
C SER A 108 7.07 -15.53 -20.57
N ILE A 109 6.99 -14.19 -20.63
CA ILE A 109 8.00 -13.38 -21.36
C ILE A 109 8.13 -11.92 -20.90
N TYR A 110 7.07 -11.36 -20.30
CA TYR A 110 7.03 -9.95 -19.87
C TYR A 110 7.70 -9.71 -18.51
N GLU A 111 7.83 -10.75 -17.67
CA GLU A 111 8.55 -10.72 -16.38
C GLU A 111 10.05 -10.42 -16.54
N PHE A 112 10.66 -10.83 -17.66
CA PHE A 112 12.08 -10.57 -17.93
C PHE A 112 12.39 -9.08 -18.18
N LYS A 113 11.45 -8.32 -18.75
CA LYS A 113 11.64 -6.87 -18.93
C LYS A 113 11.59 -6.12 -17.61
N ASP A 114 10.78 -6.59 -16.66
CA ASP A 114 10.72 -5.99 -15.33
C ASP A 114 11.98 -6.35 -14.52
N SER A 115 12.55 -7.56 -14.69
CA SER A 115 13.84 -7.89 -14.06
C SER A 115 14.97 -6.98 -14.54
N GLU A 116 15.03 -6.69 -15.84
CA GLU A 116 15.99 -5.77 -16.45
C GLU A 116 15.81 -4.32 -15.96
N LYS A 117 14.58 -3.81 -16.04
CA LYS A 117 14.21 -2.46 -15.59
C LYS A 117 14.62 -2.24 -14.13
N PHE A 118 14.23 -3.16 -13.25
CA PHE A 118 14.55 -3.01 -11.83
C PHE A 118 16.00 -3.33 -11.54
N ALA A 119 16.68 -4.22 -12.27
CA ALA A 119 18.12 -4.39 -12.14
C ALA A 119 18.89 -3.10 -12.45
N PHE A 120 18.54 -2.42 -13.56
CA PHE A 120 19.09 -1.11 -13.90
C PHE A 120 18.78 -0.10 -12.78
N PHE A 121 17.54 -0.02 -12.32
CA PHE A 121 17.13 0.91 -11.26
C PHE A 121 17.92 0.70 -9.95
N ASN A 122 18.09 -0.54 -9.50
CA ASN A 122 18.86 -0.85 -8.28
C ASN A 122 20.32 -0.38 -8.40
N LYS A 123 20.94 -0.59 -9.58
CA LYS A 123 22.31 -0.12 -9.85
C LYS A 123 22.38 1.40 -9.95
N ALA A 124 21.44 2.00 -10.67
CA ALA A 124 21.35 3.45 -10.87
C ALA A 124 21.18 4.22 -9.56
N ILE A 125 20.41 3.70 -8.60
CA ILE A 125 20.29 4.32 -7.27
C ILE A 125 21.66 4.42 -6.59
N LEU A 126 22.45 3.34 -6.61
CA LEU A 126 23.77 3.33 -5.98
C LEU A 126 24.74 4.24 -6.73
N GLU A 127 24.77 4.21 -8.06
CA GLU A 127 25.61 5.12 -8.86
C GLU A 127 25.25 6.59 -8.63
N THR A 128 23.96 6.92 -8.53
CA THR A 128 23.45 8.28 -8.28
C THR A 128 24.08 8.93 -7.05
N ILE A 129 24.35 8.15 -5.99
CA ILE A 129 24.94 8.66 -4.74
C ILE A 129 26.30 9.34 -5.01
N ARG A 130 27.06 8.95 -6.05
CA ARG A 130 28.32 9.62 -6.43
C ARG A 130 28.11 11.03 -6.97
N TYR A 131 26.97 11.26 -7.61
CA TYR A 131 26.71 12.44 -8.44
C TYR A 131 25.78 13.49 -7.79
N ILE A 132 25.13 13.14 -6.67
CA ILE A 132 24.27 14.07 -5.93
C ILE A 132 24.94 14.55 -4.64
N ASP A 133 24.59 15.77 -4.21
CA ASP A 133 24.99 16.32 -2.90
C ASP A 133 24.11 15.75 -1.76
N PHE A 134 23.98 14.43 -1.73
CA PHE A 134 23.27 13.69 -0.70
C PHE A 134 23.89 12.31 -0.50
N LYS A 135 24.61 12.16 0.60
CA LYS A 135 25.15 10.88 1.07
C LYS A 135 24.22 10.35 2.17
N PRO A 136 23.39 9.33 1.88
CA PRO A 136 22.46 8.81 2.87
C PRO A 136 23.20 8.05 3.96
N ASP A 137 22.69 8.12 5.19
CA ASP A 137 23.12 7.22 6.27
C ASP A 137 22.39 5.87 6.15
N ILE A 138 21.14 5.91 5.64
CA ILE A 138 20.28 4.74 5.48
C ILE A 138 19.66 4.76 4.08
N ILE A 139 19.72 3.62 3.37
CA ILE A 139 18.84 3.36 2.22
C ILE A 139 17.66 2.53 2.68
N HIS A 140 16.45 3.06 2.50
CA HIS A 140 15.20 2.37 2.83
C HIS A 140 14.56 1.87 1.53
N SER A 141 14.74 0.58 1.26
CA SER A 141 14.19 -0.16 0.12
C SER A 141 12.76 -0.62 0.40
N ASN A 142 11.87 -0.47 -0.58
CA ASN A 142 10.48 -0.91 -0.52
C ASN A 142 10.19 -1.95 -1.61
N ASP A 143 9.72 -3.12 -1.17
CA ASP A 143 9.36 -4.28 -1.99
C ASP A 143 10.47 -4.80 -2.93
N TRP A 144 10.17 -5.89 -3.65
CA TRP A 144 11.12 -6.60 -4.51
C TRP A 144 11.81 -5.72 -5.55
N HIS A 145 11.15 -4.64 -6.01
CA HIS A 145 11.67 -3.68 -6.97
C HIS A 145 13.02 -3.08 -6.57
N THR A 146 13.28 -3.00 -5.26
CA THR A 146 14.50 -2.40 -4.67
C THR A 146 15.24 -3.41 -3.78
N GLY A 147 14.91 -4.70 -3.89
CA GLY A 147 15.46 -5.76 -3.06
C GLY A 147 16.92 -6.09 -3.33
N MET A 148 17.45 -5.72 -4.50
CA MET A 148 18.84 -5.97 -4.87
C MET A 148 19.79 -4.85 -4.41
N ILE A 149 19.29 -3.69 -3.96
CA ILE A 149 20.15 -2.58 -3.50
C ILE A 149 21.10 -3.05 -2.39
N SER A 150 20.59 -3.73 -1.36
CA SER A 150 21.42 -4.19 -0.23
C SER A 150 22.46 -5.25 -0.67
N VAL A 151 22.13 -6.05 -1.69
CA VAL A 151 23.08 -7.00 -2.29
C VAL A 151 24.20 -6.24 -2.98
N LEU A 152 23.86 -5.33 -3.89
CA LEU A 152 24.84 -4.57 -4.67
C LEU A 152 25.71 -3.70 -3.76
N LEU A 153 25.11 -3.03 -2.77
CA LEU A 153 25.84 -2.24 -1.77
C LEU A 153 26.89 -3.10 -1.06
N ASN A 154 26.51 -4.30 -0.61
CA ASN A 154 27.41 -5.21 0.10
C ASN A 154 28.49 -5.81 -0.81
N GLN A 155 28.17 -6.12 -2.06
CA GLN A 155 29.05 -6.87 -2.95
C GLN A 155 29.97 -6.00 -3.81
N LEU A 156 29.51 -4.81 -4.22
CA LEU A 156 30.20 -3.96 -5.19
C LEU A 156 30.68 -2.63 -4.61
N TYR A 157 29.91 -2.03 -3.70
CA TYR A 157 30.17 -0.65 -3.25
C TYR A 157 30.73 -0.56 -1.82
N CYS A 158 30.70 -1.63 -1.02
CA CYS A 158 31.03 -1.57 0.41
C CYS A 158 32.47 -1.11 0.72
N HIS A 159 33.39 -1.22 -0.25
CA HIS A 159 34.77 -0.78 -0.13
C HIS A 159 34.97 0.70 -0.41
N GLU A 160 33.98 1.39 -0.97
CA GLU A 160 34.03 2.82 -1.23
C GLU A 160 33.70 3.62 0.03
N LYS A 161 34.47 4.68 0.28
CA LYS A 161 34.35 5.50 1.49
C LYS A 161 32.93 6.04 1.70
N ASP A 162 32.28 6.50 0.63
CA ASP A 162 30.95 7.10 0.66
C ASP A 162 29.82 6.07 0.91
N TYR A 163 30.12 4.77 0.81
CA TYR A 163 29.14 3.68 0.88
C TYR A 163 29.34 2.76 2.09
N SER A 164 30.59 2.64 2.57
CA SER A 164 31.01 1.71 3.62
C SER A 164 30.20 1.77 4.93
N ASN A 165 29.60 2.93 5.23
CA ASN A 165 28.80 3.14 6.45
C ASN A 165 27.29 3.19 6.21
N ILE A 166 26.84 3.06 4.96
CA ILE A 166 25.41 3.09 4.62
C ILE A 166 24.74 1.85 5.21
N LYS A 167 23.69 2.06 5.99
CA LYS A 167 22.81 1.00 6.48
C LYS A 167 21.62 0.81 5.56
N THR A 168 20.98 -0.34 5.65
CA THR A 168 19.86 -0.70 4.77
C THR A 168 18.66 -1.22 5.55
N ILE A 169 17.49 -0.74 5.17
CA ILE A 169 16.19 -1.21 5.65
C ILE A 169 15.40 -1.70 4.47
N PHE A 170 14.76 -2.86 4.61
CA PHE A 170 13.88 -3.41 3.59
C PHE A 170 12.46 -3.55 4.11
N THR A 171 11.50 -2.89 3.48
CA THR A 171 10.10 -2.95 3.86
C THR A 171 9.29 -3.80 2.90
N ILE A 172 8.62 -4.81 3.46
CA ILE A 172 7.70 -5.72 2.78
C ILE A 172 6.28 -5.15 2.88
N HIS A 173 5.72 -4.69 1.76
CA HIS A 173 4.32 -4.25 1.69
C HIS A 173 3.40 -5.37 1.25
N ASN A 174 3.90 -6.31 0.43
CA ASN A 174 3.15 -7.48 0.00
C ASN A 174 4.05 -8.66 -0.42
N LEU A 175 4.02 -9.77 0.33
CA LEU A 175 4.79 -10.99 0.02
C LEU A 175 4.36 -11.73 -1.25
N GLN A 176 3.19 -11.43 -1.81
CA GLN A 176 2.72 -12.13 -3.01
C GLN A 176 3.60 -11.83 -4.23
N TYR A 177 4.18 -10.63 -4.31
CA TYR A 177 5.01 -10.20 -5.42
C TYR A 177 6.47 -10.16 -4.96
N GLN A 178 7.27 -11.14 -5.39
CA GLN A 178 8.61 -11.37 -4.83
C GLN A 178 9.76 -11.04 -5.80
N GLY A 179 9.47 -10.81 -7.09
CA GLY A 179 10.50 -10.63 -8.11
C GLY A 179 11.37 -11.88 -8.26
N ILE A 180 10.76 -12.98 -8.71
CA ILE A 180 11.44 -14.26 -8.92
C ILE A 180 11.85 -14.35 -10.39
N PHE A 181 13.13 -14.57 -10.66
CA PHE A 181 13.69 -14.53 -12.00
C PHE A 181 14.79 -15.59 -12.19
N PRO A 182 15.07 -16.03 -13.43
CA PRO A 182 16.12 -17.00 -13.72
C PRO A 182 17.49 -16.54 -13.21
N LYS A 183 18.29 -17.44 -12.63
CA LYS A 183 19.59 -17.12 -12.01
C LYS A 183 20.62 -16.46 -12.94
N GLU A 184 20.47 -16.64 -14.25
CA GLU A 184 21.32 -16.07 -15.29
C GLU A 184 21.34 -14.54 -15.24
N ILE A 185 20.30 -13.91 -14.66
CA ILE A 185 20.24 -12.46 -14.49
C ILE A 185 21.32 -11.89 -13.57
N LEU A 186 21.87 -12.70 -12.64
CA LEU A 186 22.91 -12.22 -11.71
C LEU A 186 24.15 -11.77 -12.48
N LYS A 187 24.65 -12.64 -13.34
CA LYS A 187 25.77 -12.30 -14.22
C LYS A 187 25.33 -11.33 -15.32
N GLY A 188 24.22 -11.63 -15.99
CA GLY A 188 23.79 -10.91 -17.18
C GLY A 188 23.39 -9.45 -16.93
N LEU A 189 22.72 -9.15 -15.81
CA LEU A 189 22.22 -7.81 -15.49
C LEU A 189 23.07 -7.12 -14.43
N PHE A 190 23.43 -7.84 -13.36
CA PHE A 190 24.12 -7.23 -12.22
C PHE A 190 25.65 -7.32 -12.29
N GLY A 191 26.20 -8.14 -13.20
CA GLY A 191 27.64 -8.41 -13.23
C GLY A 191 28.14 -9.19 -12.02
N LEU A 192 27.24 -9.88 -11.30
CA LEU A 192 27.58 -10.68 -10.12
C LEU A 192 27.86 -12.14 -10.54
N GLU A 193 29.09 -12.59 -10.33
CA GLU A 193 29.46 -13.99 -10.50
C GLU A 193 28.96 -14.82 -9.31
N ILE A 194 28.35 -15.97 -9.58
CA ILE A 194 27.70 -16.82 -8.58
C ILE A 194 28.71 -17.30 -7.53
N GLU A 195 29.97 -17.50 -7.92
CA GLU A 195 31.06 -17.96 -7.06
C GLU A 195 31.43 -16.94 -5.98
N ASN A 196 31.10 -15.67 -6.19
CA ASN A 196 31.47 -14.57 -5.29
C ASN A 196 30.33 -14.16 -4.34
N ILE A 197 29.15 -14.75 -4.49
CA ILE A 197 27.98 -14.42 -3.68
C ILE A 197 27.52 -15.62 -2.86
N ASP A 198 26.99 -15.35 -1.68
CA ASP A 198 26.28 -16.36 -0.89
C ASP A 198 24.94 -16.65 -1.55
N ILE A 199 24.94 -17.61 -2.47
CA ILE A 199 23.79 -17.96 -3.31
C ILE A 199 22.59 -18.42 -2.48
N GLU A 200 22.80 -19.01 -1.30
CA GLU A 200 21.71 -19.44 -0.41
C GLU A 200 20.84 -18.26 0.04
N LYS A 201 21.40 -17.04 0.07
CA LYS A 201 20.66 -15.82 0.42
C LYS A 201 19.77 -15.31 -0.72
N LEU A 202 19.96 -15.77 -1.95
CA LEU A 202 19.22 -15.28 -3.13
C LEU A 202 18.40 -16.37 -3.82
N GLU A 203 18.90 -17.60 -3.84
CA GLU A 203 18.31 -18.76 -4.54
C GLU A 203 16.90 -19.06 -4.04
N PHE A 204 16.00 -19.43 -4.94
CA PHE A 204 14.64 -19.78 -4.60
C PHE A 204 14.06 -20.75 -5.63
N TYR A 205 14.13 -22.05 -5.32
CA TYR A 205 13.61 -23.13 -6.17
C TYR A 205 14.23 -23.18 -7.58
N GLY A 206 15.55 -22.92 -7.68
CA GLY A 206 16.31 -22.89 -8.92
C GLY A 206 16.47 -21.51 -9.55
N ASP A 207 15.66 -20.55 -9.11
CA ASP A 207 15.66 -19.16 -9.55
C ASP A 207 16.27 -18.23 -8.49
N ILE A 208 16.21 -16.91 -8.72
CA ILE A 208 16.64 -15.86 -7.81
C ILE A 208 15.44 -15.02 -7.40
N ASN A 209 15.35 -14.72 -6.11
CA ASN A 209 14.23 -13.99 -5.54
C ASN A 209 14.71 -12.66 -4.94
N PHE A 210 14.33 -11.54 -5.56
CA PHE A 210 14.78 -10.21 -5.13
C PHE A 210 14.26 -9.84 -3.73
N MET A 211 13.04 -10.26 -3.38
CA MET A 211 12.51 -10.05 -2.03
C MET A 211 13.30 -10.85 -1.00
N LYS A 212 13.61 -12.12 -1.29
CA LYS A 212 14.48 -12.96 -0.44
C LYS A 212 15.85 -12.31 -0.25
N ALA A 213 16.41 -11.76 -1.33
CA ALA A 213 17.69 -11.06 -1.30
C ALA A 213 17.64 -9.82 -0.38
N GLY A 214 16.61 -8.97 -0.54
CA GLY A 214 16.38 -7.80 0.30
C GLY A 214 16.22 -8.15 1.78
N ILE A 215 15.49 -9.23 2.09
CA ILE A 215 15.33 -9.75 3.46
C ILE A 215 16.67 -10.20 4.07
N ASN A 216 17.48 -10.93 3.31
CA ASN A 216 18.73 -11.50 3.83
C ASN A 216 19.82 -10.45 4.03
N TYR A 217 19.99 -9.54 3.07
CA TYR A 217 21.10 -8.59 3.04
C TYR A 217 20.86 -7.29 3.81
N SER A 218 19.61 -6.92 4.10
CA SER A 218 19.34 -5.65 4.78
C SER A 218 19.57 -5.74 6.29
N ASP A 219 20.04 -4.68 6.93
CA ASP A 219 20.28 -4.67 8.38
C ASP A 219 18.99 -4.96 9.15
N ILE A 220 17.89 -4.31 8.76
CA ILE A 220 16.55 -4.47 9.35
C ILE A 220 15.51 -4.72 8.26
N VAL A 221 14.51 -5.52 8.59
CA VAL A 221 13.33 -5.78 7.76
C VAL A 221 12.10 -5.21 8.47
N THR A 222 11.29 -4.43 7.78
CA THR A 222 9.98 -4.00 8.31
C THR A 222 8.84 -4.50 7.44
N THR A 223 7.64 -4.51 8.00
CA THR A 223 6.41 -4.78 7.27
C THR A 223 5.26 -3.96 7.85
N VAL A 224 4.15 -3.91 7.13
CA VAL A 224 3.14 -2.84 7.24
C VAL A 224 2.09 -3.03 8.35
N SER A 225 2.23 -4.04 9.21
CA SER A 225 1.46 -4.16 10.45
C SER A 225 2.05 -5.19 11.44
N LYS A 226 1.65 -5.12 12.71
CA LYS A 226 2.15 -6.00 13.77
C LYS A 226 1.56 -7.40 13.65
N THR A 227 0.26 -7.50 13.39
CA THR A 227 -0.38 -8.80 13.15
C THR A 227 0.21 -9.45 11.90
N TYR A 228 0.37 -8.68 10.81
CA TYR A 228 0.94 -9.22 9.56
C TYR A 228 2.36 -9.73 9.74
N SER A 229 3.22 -9.04 10.51
CA SER A 229 4.58 -9.50 10.81
C SER A 229 4.64 -10.89 11.47
N LYS A 230 3.57 -11.29 12.17
CA LYS A 230 3.43 -12.63 12.77
C LYS A 230 2.82 -13.61 11.79
N GLU A 231 1.80 -13.20 11.04
CA GLU A 231 1.12 -14.04 10.05
C GLU A 231 2.10 -14.52 8.98
N ILE A 232 2.94 -13.65 8.42
CA ILE A 232 3.91 -14.01 7.38
C ILE A 232 4.99 -15.00 7.81
N GLN A 233 5.11 -15.24 9.11
CA GLN A 233 5.98 -16.28 9.65
C GLN A 233 5.30 -17.65 9.67
N THR A 234 4.09 -17.78 9.12
CA THR A 234 3.37 -19.05 8.98
C THR A 234 3.34 -19.50 7.51
N PRO A 235 3.24 -20.81 7.23
CA PRO A 235 3.17 -21.31 5.85
C PRO A 235 1.96 -20.78 5.06
N GLU A 236 0.85 -20.45 5.73
CA GLU A 236 -0.39 -19.96 5.10
C GLU A 236 -0.22 -18.57 4.48
N TYR A 237 0.57 -17.68 5.10
CA TYR A 237 0.70 -16.28 4.69
C TYR A 237 2.12 -15.89 4.24
N GLY A 238 3.12 -16.73 4.51
CA GLY A 238 4.52 -16.38 4.27
C GLY A 238 5.02 -16.64 2.85
N GLU A 239 4.16 -17.13 1.94
CA GLU A 239 4.47 -17.27 0.51
C GLU A 239 5.82 -18.00 0.25
N LYS A 240 6.05 -19.09 1.00
CA LYS A 240 7.28 -19.91 1.02
C LYS A 240 8.55 -19.21 1.55
N LEU A 241 8.44 -17.97 2.04
CA LEU A 241 9.48 -17.25 2.76
C LEU A 241 9.28 -17.31 4.29
N ASP A 242 8.25 -18.01 4.78
CA ASP A 242 7.90 -18.12 6.19
C ASP A 242 9.08 -18.64 7.05
N GLY A 243 9.82 -19.65 6.55
CA GLY A 243 10.99 -20.18 7.23
C GLY A 243 12.14 -19.18 7.33
N LEU A 244 12.34 -18.37 6.30
CA LEU A 244 13.32 -17.29 6.31
C LEU A 244 12.90 -16.18 7.28
N LEU A 245 11.64 -15.78 7.26
CA LEU A 245 11.11 -14.72 8.12
C LEU A 245 11.18 -15.11 9.61
N ARG A 246 10.98 -16.39 9.96
CA ARG A 246 11.27 -16.91 11.31
C ARG A 246 12.77 -16.84 11.64
N LYS A 247 13.64 -17.17 10.68
CA LYS A 247 15.09 -17.22 10.87
C LYS A 247 15.71 -15.85 11.13
N ILE A 248 15.20 -14.78 10.52
CA ILE A 248 15.74 -13.41 10.74
C ILE A 248 15.38 -12.86 12.13
N GLY A 249 14.39 -13.43 12.82
CA GLY A 249 14.07 -13.13 14.22
C GLY A 249 13.83 -11.65 14.49
N ASP A 250 14.58 -11.10 15.44
CA ASP A 250 14.43 -9.72 15.96
C ASP A 250 14.77 -8.61 14.94
N ARG A 251 15.19 -8.99 13.72
CA ARG A 251 15.33 -8.05 12.59
C ARG A 251 14.00 -7.72 11.91
N LEU A 252 12.91 -8.42 12.21
CA LEU A 252 11.59 -8.20 11.60
C LEU A 252 10.66 -7.34 12.47
N TYR A 253 10.31 -6.15 11.97
CA TYR A 253 9.43 -5.20 12.66
C TYR A 253 8.09 -5.04 11.93
N GLY A 254 6.99 -5.16 12.66
CA GLY A 254 5.67 -4.79 12.16
C GLY A 254 5.31 -3.35 12.54
N ILE A 255 5.30 -2.44 11.57
CA ILE A 255 4.93 -1.03 11.75
C ILE A 255 3.66 -0.75 10.93
N LEU A 256 2.58 -0.40 11.62
CA LEU A 256 1.30 -0.11 10.99
C LEU A 256 1.42 1.12 10.08
N ASN A 257 0.91 1.06 8.85
CA ASN A 257 0.85 2.26 7.99
C ASN A 257 -0.11 3.31 8.55
N GLY A 258 0.16 4.57 8.25
CA GLY A 258 -0.79 5.66 8.46
C GLY A 258 -1.56 5.99 7.17
N ILE A 259 -2.49 6.93 7.28
CA ILE A 259 -3.09 7.61 6.12
C ILE A 259 -2.74 9.11 6.16
N ASP A 260 -2.70 9.75 5.00
CA ASP A 260 -2.50 11.19 4.92
C ASP A 260 -3.80 11.94 5.29
N TYR A 261 -3.79 12.64 6.40
CA TYR A 261 -4.93 13.42 6.87
C TYR A 261 -5.12 14.71 6.06
N ASP A 262 -4.12 15.19 5.33
CA ASP A 262 -4.32 16.31 4.42
C ASP A 262 -5.17 15.86 3.21
N MET A 263 -4.97 14.60 2.77
CA MET A 263 -5.71 14.00 1.65
C MET A 263 -7.10 13.46 2.06
N TYR A 264 -7.20 12.89 3.26
CA TYR A 264 -8.37 12.19 3.78
C TYR A 264 -8.92 12.88 5.04
N ASN A 265 -9.55 14.04 4.86
CA ASN A 265 -10.15 14.78 5.97
C ASN A 265 -11.54 15.31 5.63
N PRO A 266 -12.62 14.77 6.23
CA PRO A 266 -13.98 15.22 5.92
C PRO A 266 -14.24 16.70 6.23
N GLU A 267 -13.38 17.36 7.02
CA GLU A 267 -13.51 18.78 7.34
C GLU A 267 -13.03 19.70 6.20
N THR A 268 -12.12 19.22 5.36
CA THR A 268 -11.46 20.02 4.31
C THR A 268 -11.52 19.39 2.92
N ASP A 269 -11.99 18.14 2.81
CA ASP A 269 -12.08 17.43 1.55
C ASP A 269 -13.08 18.11 0.62
N LYS A 270 -12.62 18.52 -0.56
CA LYS A 270 -13.42 19.24 -1.56
C LYS A 270 -14.12 18.28 -2.53
N ASP A 271 -13.76 17.00 -2.52
CA ASP A 271 -14.34 16.00 -3.41
C ASP A 271 -15.63 15.39 -2.85
N ILE A 272 -15.95 15.64 -1.58
CA ILE A 272 -17.20 15.22 -0.94
C ILE A 272 -18.28 16.30 -1.06
N TYR A 273 -19.54 15.91 -0.93
CA TYR A 273 -20.65 16.82 -1.14
C TYR A 273 -20.77 17.92 -0.10
N VAL A 274 -20.52 17.57 1.16
CA VAL A 274 -20.66 18.46 2.31
C VAL A 274 -19.58 18.11 3.31
N GLN A 275 -18.77 19.10 3.71
CA GLN A 275 -17.73 18.94 4.71
C GLN A 275 -18.30 18.84 6.13
N TYR A 276 -17.68 18.03 6.97
CA TYR A 276 -18.12 17.75 8.33
C TYR A 276 -16.96 17.32 9.25
N SER A 277 -17.15 17.54 10.55
CA SER A 277 -16.26 17.06 11.61
C SER A 277 -16.95 16.03 12.51
N VAL A 278 -16.23 15.55 13.52
CA VAL A 278 -16.78 14.72 14.61
C VAL A 278 -17.93 15.40 15.38
N ASP A 279 -17.98 16.74 15.36
CA ASP A 279 -19.01 17.54 16.02
C ASP A 279 -20.24 17.78 15.14
N SER A 280 -20.15 17.52 13.83
CA SER A 280 -21.22 17.73 12.85
C SER A 280 -21.51 16.47 12.02
N ILE A 281 -21.49 15.28 12.65
CA ILE A 281 -21.71 13.99 11.99
C ILE A 281 -23.09 13.87 11.33
N ASP A 282 -24.06 14.68 11.73
CA ASP A 282 -25.39 14.77 11.12
C ASP A 282 -25.32 15.14 9.63
N LYS A 283 -24.30 15.91 9.21
CA LYS A 283 -24.04 16.24 7.80
C LYS A 283 -23.66 15.03 6.94
N LYS A 284 -23.28 13.88 7.52
CA LYS A 284 -23.13 12.63 6.75
C LYS A 284 -24.44 12.23 6.07
N LEU A 285 -25.59 12.55 6.66
CA LEU A 285 -26.89 12.27 6.04
C LEU A 285 -27.06 12.99 4.71
N GLU A 286 -26.56 14.22 4.58
CA GLU A 286 -26.63 14.96 3.33
C GLU A 286 -25.70 14.38 2.26
N ASN A 287 -24.49 13.95 2.65
CA ASN A 287 -23.59 13.21 1.78
C ASN A 287 -24.23 11.90 1.28
N LYS A 288 -24.90 11.17 2.18
CA LYS A 288 -25.59 9.91 1.88
C LYS A 288 -26.68 10.07 0.83
N LEU A 289 -27.58 11.05 1.00
CA LEU A 289 -28.68 11.27 0.06
C LEU A 289 -28.16 11.69 -1.32
N LYS A 290 -27.15 12.56 -1.37
CA LYS A 290 -26.51 12.97 -2.63
C LYS A 290 -25.79 11.81 -3.32
N LEU A 291 -25.13 10.93 -2.55
CA LEU A 291 -24.51 9.71 -3.06
C LEU A 291 -25.55 8.74 -3.63
N GLN A 292 -26.65 8.48 -2.90
CA GLN A 292 -27.75 7.64 -3.38
C GLN A 292 -28.27 8.15 -4.73
N LYS A 293 -28.54 9.46 -4.81
CA LYS A 293 -28.99 10.11 -6.04
C LYS A 293 -28.00 10.00 -7.20
N GLU A 294 -26.72 10.26 -6.97
CA GLU A 294 -25.66 10.14 -7.99
C GLU A 294 -25.57 8.72 -8.55
N LEU A 295 -25.75 7.71 -7.69
CA LEU A 295 -25.66 6.30 -8.03
C LEU A 295 -26.97 5.68 -8.52
N GLY A 296 -28.03 6.48 -8.69
CA GLY A 296 -29.34 6.00 -9.16
C GLY A 296 -30.11 5.16 -8.13
N LEU A 297 -29.73 5.20 -6.85
CA LEU A 297 -30.41 4.53 -5.76
C LEU A 297 -31.52 5.43 -5.17
N PRO A 298 -32.61 4.86 -4.61
CA PRO A 298 -33.63 5.62 -3.88
C PRO A 298 -33.02 6.45 -2.73
N GLU A 299 -33.41 7.73 -2.64
CA GLU A 299 -32.98 8.64 -1.57
C GLU A 299 -33.65 8.29 -0.23
N ARG A 300 -33.08 7.35 0.52
CA ARG A 300 -33.61 6.84 1.79
C ARG A 300 -32.69 7.16 2.97
N LYS A 301 -33.24 7.89 3.95
CA LYS A 301 -32.52 8.30 5.18
C LYS A 301 -32.38 7.18 6.20
N ASP A 302 -33.33 6.25 6.20
CA ASP A 302 -33.60 5.24 7.22
C ASP A 302 -32.85 3.91 7.02
N VAL A 303 -32.39 3.60 5.80
CA VAL A 303 -31.67 2.35 5.48
C VAL A 303 -30.17 2.54 5.49
N PRO A 304 -29.35 1.63 6.04
CA PRO A 304 -27.90 1.78 5.98
C PRO A 304 -27.39 1.59 4.54
N VAL A 305 -26.40 2.41 4.17
CA VAL A 305 -25.59 2.22 2.97
C VAL A 305 -24.32 1.47 3.35
N ILE A 306 -24.19 0.25 2.82
CA ILE A 306 -22.97 -0.57 2.88
C ILE A 306 -22.14 -0.22 1.65
N SER A 307 -20.83 -0.07 1.79
CA SER A 307 -19.94 0.10 0.66
C SER A 307 -18.76 -0.85 0.66
N LEU A 308 -18.25 -1.15 -0.53
CA LEU A 308 -17.01 -1.89 -0.76
C LEU A 308 -16.22 -1.18 -1.86
N ILE A 309 -14.99 -0.78 -1.53
CA ILE A 309 -14.04 -0.18 -2.48
C ILE A 309 -12.81 -1.08 -2.53
N SER A 310 -12.63 -1.85 -3.62
CA SER A 310 -11.49 -2.76 -3.72
C SER A 310 -11.27 -3.27 -5.14
N ARG A 311 -10.12 -3.93 -5.39
CA ARG A 311 -9.96 -4.77 -6.57
C ARG A 311 -10.93 -5.96 -6.49
N LEU A 312 -11.65 -6.23 -7.58
CA LEU A 312 -12.64 -7.31 -7.63
C LEU A 312 -11.97 -8.65 -7.95
N VAL A 313 -11.28 -9.22 -6.96
CA VAL A 313 -10.53 -10.48 -7.06
C VAL A 313 -10.79 -11.36 -5.83
N ASN A 314 -10.49 -12.66 -5.92
CA ASN A 314 -10.76 -13.61 -4.84
C ASN A 314 -10.16 -13.16 -3.49
N MET A 315 -8.89 -12.72 -3.50
CA MET A 315 -8.19 -12.28 -2.28
C MET A 315 -8.89 -11.14 -1.52
N LYS A 316 -9.76 -10.37 -2.18
CA LYS A 316 -10.53 -9.29 -1.56
C LYS A 316 -11.89 -9.73 -1.01
N GLY A 317 -12.18 -11.03 -0.99
CA GLY A 317 -13.40 -11.57 -0.38
C GLY A 317 -14.62 -11.56 -1.29
N ILE A 318 -14.43 -11.36 -2.60
CA ILE A 318 -15.56 -11.25 -3.54
C ILE A 318 -16.26 -12.60 -3.74
N ASP A 319 -15.52 -13.70 -3.65
CA ASP A 319 -16.06 -15.06 -3.73
C ASP A 319 -16.96 -15.40 -2.55
N ILE A 320 -16.60 -14.99 -1.32
CA ILE A 320 -17.48 -15.17 -0.15
C ILE A 320 -18.64 -14.16 -0.14
N LEU A 321 -18.45 -12.96 -0.69
CA LEU A 321 -19.52 -11.97 -0.85
C LEU A 321 -20.64 -12.49 -1.75
N ILE A 322 -20.30 -12.95 -2.95
CA ILE A 322 -21.29 -13.41 -3.95
C ILE A 322 -22.12 -14.58 -3.43
N LYS A 323 -21.53 -15.47 -2.62
CA LYS A 323 -22.22 -16.64 -2.04
C LYS A 323 -23.43 -16.29 -1.18
N VAL A 324 -23.43 -15.13 -0.54
CA VAL A 324 -24.49 -14.67 0.37
C VAL A 324 -25.12 -13.34 -0.04
N LEU A 325 -24.85 -12.89 -1.29
CA LEU A 325 -25.27 -11.57 -1.75
C LEU A 325 -26.80 -11.44 -1.80
N ASN A 326 -27.52 -12.50 -2.18
CA ASN A 326 -28.99 -12.52 -2.12
C ASN A 326 -29.50 -12.28 -0.70
N GLU A 327 -28.91 -12.93 0.29
CA GLU A 327 -29.29 -12.81 1.69
C GLU A 327 -28.96 -11.42 2.24
N ILE A 328 -27.85 -10.81 1.82
CA ILE A 328 -27.52 -9.41 2.14
C ILE A 328 -28.58 -8.48 1.54
N LEU A 329 -28.90 -8.63 0.25
CA LEU A 329 -29.87 -7.79 -0.46
C LEU A 329 -31.32 -8.03 -0.03
N SER A 330 -31.61 -9.13 0.68
CA SER A 330 -32.90 -9.35 1.33
C SER A 330 -33.14 -8.43 2.54
N LEU A 331 -32.07 -7.90 3.14
CA LEU A 331 -32.16 -6.90 4.22
C LEU A 331 -32.63 -5.55 3.67
N ASP A 332 -33.16 -4.68 4.54
CA ASP A 332 -33.54 -3.31 4.16
C ASP A 332 -32.29 -2.40 4.17
N ILE A 333 -31.44 -2.57 3.15
CA ILE A 333 -30.14 -1.91 2.99
C ILE A 333 -29.96 -1.44 1.55
N GLN A 334 -28.99 -0.58 1.34
CA GLN A 334 -28.39 -0.32 0.03
C GLN A 334 -26.91 -0.68 0.04
N PHE A 335 -26.39 -1.10 -1.10
CA PHE A 335 -25.02 -1.56 -1.27
C PHE A 335 -24.38 -0.88 -2.48
N VAL A 336 -23.25 -0.21 -2.25
CA VAL A 336 -22.42 0.40 -3.29
C VAL A 336 -21.09 -0.36 -3.42
N ILE A 337 -20.75 -0.78 -4.63
CA ILE A 337 -19.46 -1.39 -4.96
C ILE A 337 -18.73 -0.46 -5.93
N LEU A 338 -17.45 -0.18 -5.66
CA LEU A 338 -16.55 0.54 -6.55
C LEU A 338 -15.25 -0.26 -6.73
N GLY A 339 -14.90 -0.54 -7.97
CA GLY A 339 -13.61 -1.11 -8.31
C GLY A 339 -13.64 -1.99 -9.56
N THR A 340 -12.45 -2.40 -9.98
CA THR A 340 -12.20 -3.23 -11.17
C THR A 340 -11.42 -4.48 -10.78
N GLY A 341 -11.47 -5.54 -11.57
CA GLY A 341 -10.78 -6.79 -11.26
C GLY A 341 -10.95 -7.88 -12.32
N GLU A 342 -11.32 -9.08 -11.89
CA GLU A 342 -11.53 -10.20 -12.80
C GLU A 342 -12.91 -10.10 -13.47
N PRO A 343 -13.00 -10.28 -14.80
CA PRO A 343 -14.26 -10.19 -15.55
C PRO A 343 -15.37 -11.10 -15.02
N PHE A 344 -15.00 -12.26 -14.44
CA PHE A 344 -15.92 -13.17 -13.79
C PHE A 344 -16.69 -12.50 -12.64
N TYR A 345 -15.99 -11.87 -11.70
CA TYR A 345 -16.62 -11.19 -10.56
C TYR A 345 -17.40 -9.95 -11.00
N GLU A 346 -16.84 -9.17 -11.94
CA GLU A 346 -17.51 -8.00 -12.50
C GLU A 346 -18.86 -8.34 -13.12
N SER A 347 -18.91 -9.39 -13.94
CA SER A 347 -20.11 -9.83 -14.64
C SER A 347 -21.21 -10.28 -13.67
N ILE A 348 -20.84 -11.08 -12.65
CA ILE A 348 -21.81 -11.54 -11.64
C ILE A 348 -22.37 -10.35 -10.86
N LEU A 349 -21.52 -9.45 -10.38
CA LEU A 349 -21.99 -8.27 -9.62
C LEU A 349 -22.92 -7.39 -10.46
N LYS A 350 -22.63 -7.22 -11.76
CA LYS A 350 -23.51 -6.51 -12.71
C LYS A 350 -24.86 -7.22 -12.93
N GLU A 351 -24.88 -8.55 -12.97
CA GLU A 351 -26.12 -9.31 -13.03
C GLU A 351 -26.99 -9.09 -11.78
N TYR A 352 -26.37 -9.01 -10.59
CA TYR A 352 -27.08 -8.68 -9.36
C TYR A 352 -27.59 -7.25 -9.35
N GLU A 353 -26.83 -6.27 -9.84
CA GLU A 353 -27.28 -4.88 -9.99
C GLU A 353 -28.55 -4.81 -10.85
N TYR A 354 -28.56 -5.52 -11.98
CA TYR A 354 -29.74 -5.60 -12.85
C TYR A 354 -30.98 -6.19 -12.14
N LYS A 355 -30.78 -7.19 -11.27
CA LYS A 355 -31.86 -7.82 -10.49
C LYS A 355 -32.36 -6.96 -9.31
N TYR A 356 -31.48 -6.14 -8.73
CA TYR A 356 -31.77 -5.33 -7.53
C TYR A 356 -31.40 -3.85 -7.73
N PRO A 357 -31.93 -3.15 -8.75
CA PRO A 357 -31.49 -1.81 -9.13
C PRO A 357 -31.77 -0.74 -8.06
N GLU A 358 -32.73 -0.98 -7.16
CA GLU A 358 -33.05 -0.08 -6.05
C GLU A 358 -32.16 -0.29 -4.81
N LYS A 359 -31.36 -1.36 -4.78
CA LYS A 359 -30.54 -1.75 -3.63
C LYS A 359 -29.05 -1.86 -3.92
N LEU A 360 -28.63 -2.12 -5.15
CA LEU A 360 -27.25 -2.37 -5.49
C LEU A 360 -26.79 -1.43 -6.60
N SER A 361 -25.65 -0.78 -6.41
CA SER A 361 -24.93 0.00 -7.44
C SER A 361 -23.51 -0.54 -7.57
N VAL A 362 -23.11 -0.93 -8.78
CA VAL A 362 -21.80 -1.52 -9.08
C VAL A 362 -21.04 -0.64 -10.07
N ASN A 363 -19.97 -0.01 -9.60
CA ASN A 363 -19.20 0.98 -10.35
C ASN A 363 -17.85 0.35 -10.76
N ILE A 364 -17.78 -0.18 -11.98
CA ILE A 364 -16.57 -0.84 -12.52
C ILE A 364 -15.65 0.21 -13.12
N LEU A 365 -14.95 0.93 -12.26
CA LEU A 365 -14.02 1.99 -12.64
C LEU A 365 -13.07 2.32 -11.48
N PHE A 366 -11.99 3.04 -11.79
CA PHE A 366 -11.11 3.65 -10.79
C PHE A 366 -11.41 5.15 -10.72
N ASP A 367 -12.02 5.59 -9.62
CA ASP A 367 -12.33 7.01 -9.39
C ASP A 367 -12.14 7.37 -7.91
N ASN A 368 -11.07 8.11 -7.63
CA ASN A 368 -10.71 8.56 -6.29
C ASN A 368 -11.74 9.56 -5.72
N LYS A 369 -12.37 10.39 -6.57
CA LYS A 369 -13.39 11.36 -6.12
C LYS A 369 -14.66 10.61 -5.70
N LEU A 370 -15.10 9.65 -6.51
CA LEU A 370 -16.22 8.78 -6.14
C LEU A 370 -15.91 7.96 -4.89
N ALA A 371 -14.69 7.43 -4.75
CA ALA A 371 -14.27 6.71 -3.53
C ALA A 371 -14.42 7.57 -2.26
N LYS A 372 -13.97 8.83 -2.29
CA LYS A 372 -14.14 9.78 -1.17
C LYS A 372 -15.61 10.07 -0.87
N LYS A 373 -16.43 10.29 -1.89
CA LYS A 373 -17.90 10.45 -1.73
C LYS A 373 -18.54 9.21 -1.11
N ILE A 374 -18.12 8.01 -1.52
CA ILE A 374 -18.58 6.74 -0.93
C ILE A 374 -18.19 6.66 0.54
N TYR A 375 -16.93 6.96 0.91
CA TYR A 375 -16.52 6.99 2.32
C TYR A 375 -17.34 8.00 3.13
N ALA A 376 -17.64 9.17 2.58
CA ALA A 376 -18.44 10.19 3.26
C ALA A 376 -19.93 9.85 3.39
N GLY A 377 -20.53 9.26 2.36
CA GLY A 377 -21.96 8.98 2.27
C GLY A 377 -22.40 7.60 2.74
N SER A 378 -21.47 6.66 2.96
CA SER A 378 -21.79 5.33 3.48
C SER A 378 -21.93 5.33 5.01
N ASP A 379 -22.63 4.33 5.51
CA ASP A 379 -22.74 4.05 6.95
C ASP A 379 -21.77 2.92 7.36
N ILE A 380 -21.63 1.90 6.51
CA ILE A 380 -20.83 0.70 6.74
C ILE A 380 -19.82 0.51 5.61
N PHE A 381 -18.58 0.12 5.93
CA PHE A 381 -17.56 -0.22 4.94
C PHE A 381 -17.13 -1.68 5.05
N LEU A 382 -17.38 -2.50 4.04
CA LEU A 382 -17.09 -3.93 4.02
C LEU A 382 -15.71 -4.20 3.41
N MET A 383 -14.83 -4.85 4.19
CA MET A 383 -13.55 -5.38 3.72
C MET A 383 -13.43 -6.87 4.10
N PRO A 384 -13.95 -7.79 3.28
CA PRO A 384 -14.00 -9.21 3.59
C PRO A 384 -12.73 -9.95 3.14
N SER A 385 -11.59 -9.26 3.11
CA SER A 385 -10.37 -9.75 2.48
C SER A 385 -9.86 -11.06 3.09
N LEU A 386 -9.50 -12.01 2.24
CA LEU A 386 -8.78 -13.22 2.63
C LEU A 386 -7.44 -12.85 3.26
N PHE A 387 -6.83 -11.79 2.73
CA PHE A 387 -5.53 -11.33 3.14
C PHE A 387 -5.40 -9.82 2.97
N GLU A 388 -4.84 -9.15 3.98
CA GLU A 388 -4.66 -7.70 3.95
C GLU A 388 -3.45 -7.27 4.82
N PRO A 389 -2.25 -7.10 4.23
CA PRO A 389 -1.02 -6.76 4.95
C PRO A 389 -1.20 -5.58 5.93
N CYS A 390 -1.81 -4.50 5.43
CA CYS A 390 -2.24 -3.36 6.24
C CYS A 390 -3.71 -3.03 6.00
N GLY A 391 -4.06 -2.74 4.75
CA GLY A 391 -5.34 -2.13 4.39
C GLY A 391 -5.34 -0.64 4.75
N LEU A 392 -5.64 0.23 3.77
CA LEU A 392 -5.82 1.67 4.03
C LEU A 392 -7.29 2.05 4.13
N GLY A 393 -8.17 1.32 3.41
CA GLY A 393 -9.58 1.66 3.28
C GLY A 393 -10.34 1.69 4.60
N GLN A 394 -10.07 0.78 5.53
CA GLN A 394 -10.68 0.79 6.86
C GLN A 394 -10.27 2.00 7.68
N MET A 395 -9.02 2.48 7.56
CA MET A 395 -8.57 3.68 8.25
C MET A 395 -9.22 4.94 7.66
N ILE A 396 -9.37 4.99 6.32
CA ILE A 396 -10.10 6.06 5.65
C ILE A 396 -11.58 6.03 6.07
N ALA A 397 -12.22 4.85 6.06
CA ALA A 397 -13.61 4.70 6.50
C ALA A 397 -13.81 5.17 7.94
N LEU A 398 -12.94 4.77 8.88
CA LEU A 398 -12.96 5.24 10.27
C LEU A 398 -12.83 6.75 10.36
N ARG A 399 -11.90 7.35 9.60
CA ARG A 399 -11.68 8.81 9.54
C ARG A 399 -12.92 9.56 9.05
N TYR A 400 -13.69 8.97 8.14
CA TYR A 400 -14.94 9.52 7.59
C TYR A 400 -16.18 9.07 8.39
N GLY A 401 -16.01 8.42 9.55
CA GLY A 401 -17.14 7.99 10.39
C GLY A 401 -18.01 6.90 9.76
N THR A 402 -17.46 6.13 8.84
CA THR A 402 -18.09 4.96 8.20
C THR A 402 -17.53 3.71 8.88
N LEU A 403 -18.40 2.94 9.54
CA LEU A 403 -17.95 1.87 10.43
C LEU A 403 -17.53 0.63 9.63
N PRO A 404 -16.29 0.15 9.78
CA PRO A 404 -15.81 -0.98 9.00
C PRO A 404 -16.35 -2.32 9.52
N ILE A 405 -16.64 -3.24 8.59
CA ILE A 405 -16.81 -4.67 8.82
C ILE A 405 -15.64 -5.38 8.15
N VAL A 406 -14.79 -6.03 8.93
CA VAL A 406 -13.55 -6.64 8.42
C VAL A 406 -13.41 -8.11 8.80
N ARG A 407 -12.64 -8.87 8.01
CA ARG A 407 -12.05 -10.11 8.53
C ARG A 407 -10.86 -9.75 9.45
N LYS A 408 -10.67 -10.50 10.53
CA LYS A 408 -9.49 -10.42 11.40
C LYS A 408 -8.26 -11.01 10.70
N THR A 409 -7.58 -10.19 9.91
CA THR A 409 -6.31 -10.52 9.25
C THR A 409 -5.45 -9.27 9.10
N GLY A 410 -4.12 -9.43 9.20
CA GLY A 410 -3.13 -8.39 9.01
C GLY A 410 -3.48 -7.06 9.67
N GLY A 411 -3.37 -5.96 8.94
CA GLY A 411 -3.61 -4.63 9.51
C GLY A 411 -5.08 -4.35 9.84
N LEU A 412 -6.04 -5.12 9.29
CA LEU A 412 -7.44 -4.99 9.67
C LEU A 412 -7.66 -5.38 11.14
N ASN A 413 -6.95 -6.41 11.62
CA ASN A 413 -6.98 -6.83 13.02
C ASN A 413 -6.31 -5.81 13.95
N ASP A 414 -5.29 -5.12 13.45
CA ASP A 414 -4.59 -4.08 14.20
C ASP A 414 -5.44 -2.81 14.36
N THR A 415 -6.18 -2.41 13.32
CA THR A 415 -6.94 -1.16 13.29
C THR A 415 -8.39 -1.28 13.74
N VAL A 416 -9.09 -2.38 13.44
CA VAL A 416 -10.52 -2.54 13.75
C VAL A 416 -10.70 -3.41 14.99
N LYS A 417 -11.27 -2.80 16.04
CA LYS A 417 -11.64 -3.44 17.29
C LYS A 417 -13.14 -3.70 17.29
N LEU A 418 -13.49 -4.97 17.42
CA LEU A 418 -14.87 -5.46 17.50
C LEU A 418 -15.66 -4.71 18.57
N TYR A 419 -16.84 -4.20 18.21
CA TYR A 419 -17.73 -3.60 19.19
C TYR A 419 -18.19 -4.60 20.25
N ASN A 420 -17.93 -4.27 21.52
CA ASN A 420 -18.34 -5.01 22.69
C ASN A 420 -19.44 -4.24 23.44
N VAL A 421 -20.63 -4.84 23.50
CA VAL A 421 -21.82 -4.24 24.14
C VAL A 421 -21.70 -4.11 25.65
N PHE A 422 -20.86 -4.93 26.29
CA PHE A 422 -20.69 -4.93 27.74
C PHE A 422 -19.74 -3.84 28.22
N THR A 423 -18.68 -3.57 27.44
CA THR A 423 -17.70 -2.53 27.77
C THR A 423 -17.97 -1.20 27.07
N ASP A 424 -18.87 -1.15 26.09
CA ASP A 424 -19.07 0.00 25.18
C ASP A 424 -17.73 0.40 24.51
N GLU A 425 -16.94 -0.58 24.08
CA GLU A 425 -15.65 -0.36 23.40
C GLU A 425 -15.65 -0.95 21.99
N GLY A 426 -14.74 -0.48 21.14
CA GLY A 426 -14.60 -0.90 19.74
C GLY A 426 -14.97 0.21 18.76
N ASN A 427 -14.51 0.08 17.52
CA ASN A 427 -14.65 1.08 16.46
C ASN A 427 -15.21 0.49 15.15
N GLY A 428 -15.62 -0.77 15.17
CA GLY A 428 -16.22 -1.43 14.01
C GLY A 428 -16.66 -2.85 14.36
N PHE A 429 -16.84 -3.66 13.32
CA PHE A 429 -17.24 -5.05 13.45
C PHE A 429 -16.21 -5.94 12.75
N SER A 430 -16.06 -7.16 13.25
CA SER A 430 -15.08 -8.09 12.70
C SER A 430 -15.57 -9.53 12.79
N PHE A 431 -15.23 -10.33 11.80
CA PHE A 431 -15.38 -11.79 11.80
C PHE A 431 -14.02 -12.47 11.63
N THR A 432 -13.91 -13.74 12.04
CA THR A 432 -12.61 -14.43 12.12
C THR A 432 -12.38 -15.36 10.93
N ASN A 433 -13.32 -16.27 10.67
CA ASN A 433 -13.15 -17.28 9.63
C ASN A 433 -13.37 -16.67 8.25
N TYR A 434 -12.63 -17.15 7.25
CA TYR A 434 -12.91 -16.79 5.86
C TYR A 434 -14.13 -17.57 5.36
N ASP A 435 -15.30 -17.18 5.86
CA ASP A 435 -16.58 -17.84 5.62
C ASP A 435 -17.69 -16.83 5.31
N ALA A 436 -18.53 -17.18 4.34
CA ALA A 436 -19.58 -16.30 3.84
C ALA A 436 -20.69 -16.06 4.89
N TYR A 437 -21.02 -17.06 5.71
CA TYR A 437 -22.06 -16.95 6.72
C TYR A 437 -21.59 -16.21 7.96
N ASP A 438 -20.32 -16.35 8.36
CA ASP A 438 -19.70 -15.52 9.40
C ASP A 438 -19.71 -14.02 9.01
N MET A 439 -19.40 -13.74 7.75
CA MET A 439 -19.51 -12.39 7.19
C MET A 439 -20.96 -11.90 7.21
N LEU A 440 -21.91 -12.69 6.70
CA LEU A 440 -23.35 -12.35 6.69
C LEU A 440 -23.89 -12.08 8.10
N TYR A 441 -23.52 -12.92 9.08
CA TYR A 441 -23.90 -12.73 10.48
C TYR A 441 -23.40 -11.38 11.01
N THR A 442 -22.17 -11.02 10.68
CA THR A 442 -21.56 -9.76 11.12
C THR A 442 -22.21 -8.55 10.44
N ILE A 443 -22.58 -8.66 9.15
CA ILE A 443 -23.37 -7.66 8.44
C ILE A 443 -24.74 -7.46 9.12
N LYS A 444 -25.48 -8.55 9.38
CA LYS A 444 -26.77 -8.49 10.08
C LYS A 444 -26.64 -7.83 11.46
N ARG A 445 -25.56 -8.13 12.19
CA ARG A 445 -25.27 -7.51 13.48
C ARG A 445 -25.02 -6.00 13.34
N ALA A 446 -24.23 -5.55 12.36
CA ALA A 446 -23.98 -4.14 12.13
C ALA A 446 -25.27 -3.39 11.75
N VAL A 447 -26.09 -3.96 10.86
CA VAL A 447 -27.41 -3.41 10.48
C VAL A 447 -28.35 -3.32 11.69
N LYS A 448 -28.31 -4.28 12.60
CA LYS A 448 -29.08 -4.20 13.86
C LYS A 448 -28.65 -3.00 14.71
N PHE A 449 -27.34 -2.77 14.88
CA PHE A 449 -26.84 -1.60 15.64
C PHE A 449 -27.06 -0.28 14.93
N TYR A 450 -27.13 -0.26 13.59
CA TYR A 450 -27.48 0.93 12.83
C TYR A 450 -28.85 1.50 13.22
N ASN A 451 -29.78 0.64 13.59
CA ASN A 451 -31.12 1.03 14.02
C ASN A 451 -31.15 1.59 15.45
N ASP A 452 -30.13 1.29 16.27
CA ASP A 452 -29.90 1.95 17.56
C ASP A 452 -29.03 3.20 17.36
N LYS A 453 -29.67 4.32 17.01
CA LYS A 453 -28.97 5.58 16.70
C LYS A 453 -28.12 6.11 17.85
N LYS A 454 -28.47 5.80 19.11
CA LYS A 454 -27.70 6.24 20.27
C LYS A 454 -26.35 5.51 20.32
N VAL A 455 -26.37 4.19 20.15
CA VAL A 455 -25.16 3.38 20.09
C VAL A 455 -24.36 3.67 18.82
N TRP A 456 -25.04 3.79 17.68
CA TRP A 456 -24.40 4.05 16.39
C TRP A 456 -23.60 5.35 16.38
N ASN A 457 -24.20 6.45 16.84
CA ASN A 457 -23.54 7.76 16.84
C ASN A 457 -22.32 7.78 17.77
N LYS A 458 -22.36 7.06 18.91
CA LYS A 458 -21.18 6.89 19.78
C LYS A 458 -20.04 6.16 19.06
N LEU A 459 -20.37 5.09 18.32
CA LEU A 459 -19.39 4.33 17.55
C LEU A 459 -18.76 5.17 16.44
N VAL A 460 -19.56 5.93 15.70
CA VAL A 460 -19.10 6.84 14.65
C VAL A 460 -18.13 7.88 15.22
N LYS A 461 -18.48 8.54 16.33
CA LYS A 461 -17.58 9.52 16.98
C LYS A 461 -16.27 8.88 17.40
N ARG A 462 -16.34 7.74 18.09
CA ARG A 462 -15.14 7.01 18.53
C ARG A 462 -14.27 6.57 17.35
N ALA A 463 -14.86 6.21 16.22
CA ALA A 463 -14.12 5.87 15.00
C ALA A 463 -13.36 7.09 14.44
N MET A 464 -14.01 8.25 14.37
CA MET A 464 -13.41 9.49 13.85
C MET A 464 -12.32 10.08 14.76
N GLU A 465 -12.42 9.85 16.07
CA GLU A 465 -11.45 10.34 17.08
C GLU A 465 -10.15 9.52 17.12
N ARG A 466 -10.11 8.33 16.50
CA ARG A 466 -8.90 7.50 16.47
C ARG A 466 -7.88 8.08 15.49
N ASP A 467 -6.67 8.30 15.99
CA ASP A 467 -5.54 8.77 15.19
C ASP A 467 -4.84 7.61 14.46
N TYR A 468 -5.10 7.53 13.15
CA TYR A 468 -4.42 6.65 12.18
C TYR A 468 -3.55 7.46 11.21
N SER A 469 -3.15 8.68 11.59
CA SER A 469 -2.20 9.46 10.81
C SER A 469 -0.80 8.85 10.86
N TRP A 470 0.05 9.26 9.93
CA TRP A 470 1.47 8.87 9.92
C TRP A 470 2.27 9.34 11.13
N LYS A 471 1.72 10.21 12.00
CA LYS A 471 2.44 10.75 13.17
C LYS A 471 2.95 9.66 14.10
N ASN A 472 2.15 8.63 14.37
CA ASN A 472 2.52 7.55 15.28
C ASN A 472 3.44 6.54 14.58
N SER A 473 3.12 6.19 13.34
CA SER A 473 3.93 5.26 12.54
C SER A 473 5.33 5.80 12.24
N ALA A 474 5.46 7.08 11.90
CA ALA A 474 6.75 7.72 11.64
C ALA A 474 7.66 7.72 12.87
N LYS A 475 7.10 7.82 14.09
CA LYS A 475 7.88 7.68 15.33
C LYS A 475 8.40 6.26 15.55
N GLU A 476 7.64 5.24 15.15
CA GLU A 476 8.12 3.86 15.20
C GLU A 476 9.23 3.62 14.16
N TYR A 477 9.10 4.18 12.95
CA TYR A 477 10.19 4.17 11.96
C TYR A 477 11.43 4.94 12.45
N GLU A 478 11.28 6.11 13.06
CA GLU A 478 12.38 6.87 13.66
C GLU A 478 13.13 6.04 14.71
N LYS A 479 12.41 5.30 15.56
CA LYS A 479 13.04 4.38 16.54
C LYS A 479 13.87 3.33 15.83
N VAL A 480 13.35 2.70 14.78
CA VAL A 480 14.08 1.70 13.99
C VAL A 480 15.30 2.30 13.28
N TYR A 481 15.20 3.50 12.72
CA TYR A 481 16.35 4.17 12.12
C TYR A 481 17.46 4.40 13.15
N LYS A 482 17.09 4.82 14.36
CA LYS A 482 18.03 5.02 15.46
C LYS A 482 18.70 3.73 15.96
N THR A 483 18.11 2.55 15.77
CA THR A 483 18.75 1.28 16.20
C THR A 483 19.91 0.85 15.30
N ILE A 484 19.98 1.35 14.07
CA ILE A 484 21.05 1.01 13.12
C ILE A 484 21.98 2.17 12.79
N TYR A 485 21.52 3.40 13.01
CA TYR A 485 22.32 4.61 12.81
C TYR A 485 23.38 4.82 13.90
N ASN A 486 23.03 4.55 15.16
CA ASN A 486 23.96 4.60 16.30
C ASN A 486 24.75 3.30 16.39
#